data_AF-A0A166SX79-F1
#
_entry.id   AF-A0A166SX79-F1
#
_cell.length_a   1.000
_cell.length_b   1.000
_cell.length_c   1.000
_cell.angle_alpha   90.00
_cell.angle_beta   90.00
_cell.angle_gamma   90.00
#
_symmetry.space_group_name_H-M   'P 1'
#
loop_
_entity.id
_entity.type
_entity.pdbx_description
1 polymer ?
#
loop_
_entity_poly.entity_id
_entity_poly.type
_entity_poly.pdbx_seq_one_letter_code
_entity_poly.pdbx_strand_id
1 'polypeptide(L)'
;MVKVKKLTILNFLGFAITSILVMCNYTKKFDNASSNFIKIYKNHLLKKSANILAVIASPKKILLISLILISFISIILLIFNKWNKINNISDNLKLLLFTILIGLSRVYLGKHFMTDIIGGYFLSGFILCFLIWIICSISKYSINEQKI
;
A
#
# COMPACT_ATOMS: atom_id res chain seq x y z
N MET A 1 -15.11 4.60 -15.29
CA MET A 1 -14.73 5.84 -14.56
C MET A 1 -15.54 6.06 -13.28
N VAL A 2 -16.88 5.95 -13.27
CA VAL A 2 -17.71 6.20 -12.06
C VAL A 2 -17.29 5.34 -10.86
N LYS A 3 -17.02 4.04 -11.09
CA LYS A 3 -16.56 3.11 -10.04
C LYS A 3 -15.22 3.55 -9.40
N VAL A 4 -14.24 3.97 -10.20
CA VAL A 4 -12.92 4.42 -9.71
C VAL A 4 -13.03 5.73 -8.93
N LYS A 5 -13.84 6.68 -9.41
CA LYS A 5 -14.11 7.93 -8.67
C LYS A 5 -14.74 7.64 -7.30
N LYS A 6 -15.76 6.79 -7.24
CA LYS A 6 -16.42 6.40 -5.98
C LYS A 6 -15.42 5.75 -5.01
N LEU A 7 -14.56 4.86 -5.51
CA LEU A 7 -13.53 4.20 -4.70
C LEU A 7 -12.46 5.17 -4.19
N THR A 8 -12.10 6.17 -5.00
CA THR A 8 -11.16 7.23 -4.61
C THR A 8 -11.72 8.06 -3.44
N ILE A 9 -12.98 8.50 -3.55
CA ILE A 9 -13.66 9.27 -2.49
C ILE A 9 -13.76 8.43 -1.21
N LEU A 10 -14.10 7.14 -1.32
CA LEU A 10 -14.20 6.25 -0.16
C LEU A 10 -12.87 6.13 0.58
N ASN A 11 -11.75 5.91 -0.13
CA ASN A 11 -10.44 5.83 0.50
C ASN A 11 -10.01 7.15 1.16
N PHE A 12 -10.32 8.29 0.52
CA PHE A 12 -10.07 9.60 1.10
C PHE A 12 -10.85 9.83 2.40
N LEU A 13 -12.15 9.51 2.41
CA LEU A 13 -12.99 9.59 3.60
C LEU A 13 -12.47 8.66 4.71
N GLY A 14 -12.09 7.43 4.36
CA GLY A 14 -11.49 6.48 5.30
C GLY A 14 -10.23 7.06 5.95
N PHE A 15 -9.32 7.62 5.16
CA PHE A 15 -8.13 8.27 5.68
C PHE A 15 -8.48 9.46 6.59
N ALA A 16 -9.33 10.37 6.13
CA ALA A 16 -9.74 11.56 6.89
C ALA A 16 -10.36 11.19 8.25
N ILE A 17 -11.26 10.21 8.28
CA ILE A 17 -11.86 9.70 9.52
C ILE A 17 -10.78 9.14 10.45
N THR A 18 -9.87 8.30 9.95
CA THR A 18 -8.79 7.75 10.79
C THR A 18 -7.89 8.84 11.35
N SER A 19 -7.52 9.85 10.56
CA SER A 19 -6.70 10.98 11.01
C SER A 19 -7.40 11.84 12.06
N ILE A 20 -8.71 12.11 11.90
CA ILE A 20 -9.50 12.85 12.88
C ILE A 20 -9.59 12.08 14.20
N LEU A 21 -9.84 10.77 14.14
CA LEU A 21 -9.89 9.92 15.34
C LEU A 21 -8.57 9.89 16.11
N VAL A 22 -7.44 9.83 15.37
CA VAL A 22 -6.10 9.90 15.96
C VAL A 22 -5.85 11.29 16.57
N MET A 23 -6.19 12.37 15.87
CA MET A 23 -6.02 13.75 16.36
C MET A 23 -6.84 14.02 17.64
N CYS A 24 -8.07 13.51 17.70
CA CYS A 24 -8.93 13.61 18.88
C CYS A 24 -8.54 12.66 20.02
N ASN A 25 -7.42 11.91 19.89
CA ASN A 25 -6.92 10.93 20.87
C ASN A 25 -7.89 9.78 21.20
N TYR A 26 -8.99 9.60 20.45
CA TYR A 26 -9.94 8.51 20.68
C TYR A 26 -9.31 7.13 20.44
N THR A 27 -8.32 7.04 19.54
CA THR A 27 -7.65 5.77 19.21
C THR A 27 -6.63 5.32 20.26
N LYS A 28 -6.26 6.17 21.22
CA LYS A 28 -5.19 5.88 22.19
C LYS A 28 -5.45 4.62 23.01
N LYS A 29 -6.69 4.36 23.42
CA LYS A 29 -7.07 3.12 24.13
C LYS A 29 -6.83 1.88 23.26
N PHE A 30 -7.25 1.96 22.00
CA PHE A 30 -7.09 0.88 21.03
C PHE A 30 -5.60 0.64 20.71
N ASP A 31 -4.85 1.69 20.44
CA ASP A 31 -3.42 1.61 20.12
C ASP A 31 -2.60 1.04 21.28
N ASN A 32 -2.93 1.44 22.52
CA ASN A 32 -2.31 0.89 23.72
C ASN A 32 -2.66 -0.59 23.96
N ALA A 33 -3.93 -0.97 23.78
CA ALA A 33 -4.36 -2.36 23.91
C ALA A 33 -3.61 -3.26 22.91
N SER A 34 -3.53 -2.82 21.66
CA SER A 34 -2.79 -3.48 20.59
C SER A 34 -1.29 -3.60 20.86
N SER A 35 -0.67 -2.52 21.33
CA SER A 35 0.76 -2.52 21.70
C SER A 35 1.05 -3.48 22.85
N ASN A 36 0.19 -3.52 23.86
CA ASN A 36 0.33 -4.42 25.00
C ASN A 36 0.13 -5.89 24.59
N PHE A 37 -0.85 -6.18 23.73
CA PHE A 37 -1.03 -7.52 23.17
C PHE A 37 0.25 -8.01 22.47
N ILE A 38 0.85 -7.17 21.64
CA ILE A 38 2.11 -7.48 20.93
C ILE A 38 3.28 -7.72 21.91
N LYS A 39 3.35 -6.96 23.01
CA LYS A 39 4.40 -7.15 24.03
C LYS A 39 4.31 -8.53 24.68
N ILE A 40 3.10 -9.05 24.91
CA ILE A 40 2.88 -10.38 25.50
C ILE A 40 3.45 -11.48 24.59
N TYR A 41 3.26 -11.37 23.28
CA TYR A 41 3.74 -12.36 22.30
C TYR A 41 5.13 -12.04 21.71
N LYS A 42 5.94 -11.26 22.43
CA LYS A 42 7.25 -10.81 21.93
C LYS A 42 8.32 -11.88 22.08
N ASN A 43 8.67 -12.56 20.98
CA ASN A 43 9.69 -13.61 20.93
C ASN A 43 10.89 -13.21 20.05
N HIS A 44 12.10 -13.71 20.36
CA HIS A 44 13.32 -13.39 19.63
C HIS A 44 13.24 -13.73 18.13
N LEU A 45 12.70 -14.91 17.80
CA LEU A 45 12.53 -15.36 16.41
C LEU A 45 11.59 -14.45 15.61
N LEU A 46 10.42 -14.13 16.18
CA LEU A 46 9.44 -13.25 15.57
C LEU A 46 9.96 -11.81 15.42
N LYS A 47 10.78 -11.34 16.38
CA LYS A 47 11.45 -10.04 16.27
C LYS A 47 12.46 -10.03 15.12
N LYS A 48 13.22 -11.11 14.94
CA LYS A 48 14.17 -11.24 13.83
C LYS A 48 13.44 -11.25 12.48
N SER A 49 12.37 -12.03 12.33
CA SER A 49 11.58 -12.06 11.09
C SER A 49 10.93 -10.71 10.80
N ALA A 50 10.29 -10.08 11.80
CA ALA A 50 9.70 -8.76 11.66
C ALA A 50 10.75 -7.70 11.26
N ASN A 51 11.97 -7.79 11.80
CA ASN A 51 13.05 -6.88 11.41
C ASN A 51 13.48 -7.10 9.96
N ILE A 52 13.58 -8.34 9.47
CA ILE A 52 13.88 -8.63 8.06
C ILE A 52 12.80 -8.02 7.15
N LEU A 53 11.53 -8.28 7.45
CA LEU A 53 10.40 -7.71 6.69
C LEU A 53 10.44 -6.17 6.69
N ALA A 54 10.65 -5.56 7.86
CA ALA A 54 10.69 -4.11 8.01
C ALA A 54 11.92 -3.47 7.33
N VAL A 55 13.05 -4.18 7.26
CA VAL A 55 14.24 -3.70 6.56
C VAL A 55 13.99 -3.71 5.06
N ILE A 56 13.41 -4.78 4.51
CA ILE A 56 13.04 -4.85 3.08
C ILE A 56 12.09 -3.71 2.73
N ALA A 57 11.08 -3.47 3.58
CA ALA A 57 10.09 -2.41 3.41
C ALA A 57 10.55 -1.01 3.89
N SER A 58 11.85 -0.77 4.08
CA SER A 58 12.36 0.54 4.46
C SER A 58 12.18 1.54 3.30
N PRO A 59 11.66 2.77 3.52
CA PRO A 59 11.39 3.73 2.45
C PRO A 59 12.59 3.99 1.54
N LYS A 60 13.79 4.12 2.13
CA LYS A 60 15.03 4.33 1.38
C LYS A 60 15.38 3.13 0.48
N LYS A 61 15.13 1.91 0.96
CA LYS A 61 15.47 0.67 0.24
C LYS A 61 14.42 0.32 -0.80
N ILE A 62 13.14 0.51 -0.49
CA ILE A 62 12.03 0.19 -1.40
C ILE A 62 12.07 1.08 -2.65
N LEU A 63 12.40 2.38 -2.47
CA LEU A 63 12.57 3.30 -3.60
C LEU A 63 13.68 2.83 -4.53
N LEU A 64 14.85 2.49 -3.98
CA LEU A 64 15.98 2.00 -4.76
C LEU A 64 15.63 0.67 -5.49
N ILE A 65 15.02 -0.30 -4.79
CA ILE A 65 14.57 -1.56 -5.39
C ILE A 65 13.55 -1.31 -6.51
N SER A 66 12.60 -0.40 -6.30
CA SER A 66 11.53 -0.15 -7.27
C SER A 66 12.06 0.47 -8.56
N LEU A 67 13.02 1.40 -8.48
CA LEU A 67 13.65 2.01 -9.66
C LEU A 67 14.40 0.97 -10.50
N ILE A 68 15.16 0.10 -9.84
CA ILE A 68 15.91 -0.97 -10.51
C ILE A 68 14.94 -1.97 -11.18
N LEU A 69 13.90 -2.39 -10.47
CA LEU A 69 12.91 -3.33 -11.00
C LEU A 69 12.12 -2.75 -12.17
N ILE A 70 11.68 -1.49 -12.09
CA ILE A 70 10.96 -0.83 -13.18
C ILE A 70 11.84 -0.74 -14.43
N SER A 71 13.12 -0.36 -14.27
CA SER A 71 14.08 -0.32 -15.38
C SER A 71 14.27 -1.70 -16.01
N PHE A 72 14.48 -2.73 -15.19
CA PHE A 72 14.68 -4.10 -15.67
C PHE A 72 13.43 -4.67 -16.36
N ILE A 73 12.25 -4.47 -15.78
CA ILE A 73 10.96 -4.88 -16.36
C ILE A 73 10.72 -4.14 -17.68
N SER A 74 11.02 -2.84 -17.76
CA SER A 74 10.88 -2.06 -18.99
C SER A 74 11.77 -2.63 -20.10
N ILE A 75 13.02 -2.99 -19.80
CA ILE A 75 13.95 -3.59 -20.78
C ILE A 75 13.43 -4.95 -21.25
N ILE A 76 12.98 -5.81 -20.34
CA ILE A 76 12.41 -7.12 -20.69
C ILE A 76 11.16 -6.98 -21.56
N LEU A 77 10.26 -6.05 -21.21
CA LEU A 77 9.05 -5.81 -22.01
C LEU A 77 9.39 -5.30 -23.42
N LEU A 78 10.42 -4.47 -23.56
CA LEU A 78 10.91 -4.01 -24.87
C LEU A 78 11.48 -5.17 -25.70
N ILE A 79 12.20 -6.11 -25.08
CA ILE A 79 12.81 -7.25 -25.79
C ILE A 79 11.78 -8.31 -26.18
N PHE A 80 10.84 -8.63 -25.29
CA PHE A 80 10.00 -9.80 -25.44
C PHE A 80 8.60 -9.52 -25.99
N ASN A 81 8.20 -8.26 -26.18
CA ASN A 81 6.91 -7.79 -26.71
C ASN A 81 5.71 -8.72 -26.43
N LYS A 82 5.63 -9.23 -25.19
CA LYS A 82 4.60 -10.16 -24.75
C LYS A 82 3.98 -9.60 -23.49
N TRP A 83 2.94 -8.80 -23.69
CA TRP A 83 2.05 -8.39 -22.61
C TRP A 83 1.13 -9.56 -22.28
N ASN A 84 1.67 -10.56 -21.57
CA ASN A 84 0.85 -11.62 -21.03
C ASN A 84 -0.03 -11.07 -19.90
N LYS A 85 -1.32 -11.41 -19.96
CA LYS A 85 -2.34 -10.96 -19.02
C LYS A 85 -2.18 -11.67 -17.68
N ILE A 86 -1.50 -11.03 -16.72
CA ILE A 86 -1.33 -11.53 -15.35
C ILE A 86 -2.61 -11.21 -14.56
N ASN A 87 -3.62 -12.07 -14.69
CA ASN A 87 -4.92 -11.89 -14.02
C ASN A 87 -5.26 -13.03 -13.05
N ASN A 88 -4.25 -13.69 -12.48
CA ASN A 88 -4.50 -14.74 -11.50
C ASN A 88 -4.93 -14.13 -10.16
N ILE A 89 -6.13 -14.50 -9.69
CA ILE A 89 -6.69 -14.05 -8.41
C ILE A 89 -5.76 -14.40 -7.23
N SER A 90 -5.05 -15.53 -7.33
CA SER A 90 -4.12 -16.03 -6.31
C SER A 90 -2.91 -15.12 -6.14
N ASP A 91 -2.42 -14.51 -7.21
CA ASP A 91 -1.24 -13.64 -7.16
C ASP A 91 -1.60 -12.27 -6.54
N ASN A 92 -2.79 -11.75 -6.84
CA ASN A 92 -3.33 -10.55 -6.18
C ASN A 92 -3.54 -10.78 -4.67
N LEU A 93 -4.00 -11.97 -4.27
CA LEU A 93 -4.20 -12.31 -2.86
C LEU A 93 -2.88 -12.36 -2.10
N LYS A 94 -1.82 -12.95 -2.69
CA LYS A 94 -0.48 -12.99 -2.10
C LYS A 94 0.08 -11.58 -1.89
N LEU A 95 -0.08 -10.69 -2.88
CA LEU A 95 0.36 -9.30 -2.78
C LEU A 95 -0.36 -8.56 -1.64
N LEU A 96 -1.68 -8.73 -1.53
CA LEU A 96 -2.46 -8.12 -0.46
C LEU A 96 -2.00 -8.62 0.92
N LEU A 97 -1.82 -9.93 1.08
CA LEU A 97 -1.34 -10.52 2.33
C LEU A 97 0.05 -10.00 2.70
N PHE A 98 0.94 -9.88 1.71
CA PHE A 98 2.28 -9.34 1.91
C PHE A 98 2.26 -7.87 2.37
N THR A 99 1.40 -7.04 1.79
CA THR A 99 1.20 -5.64 2.22
C THR A 99 0.72 -5.54 3.67
N ILE A 100 -0.19 -6.42 4.09
CA ILE A 100 -0.69 -6.48 5.47
C ILE A 100 0.44 -6.90 6.43
N LEU A 101 1.20 -7.94 6.07
CA LEU A 101 2.32 -8.43 6.87
C LEU A 101 3.41 -7.37 7.07
N ILE A 102 3.71 -6.58 6.04
CA ILE A 102 4.66 -5.46 6.15
C ILE A 102 4.20 -4.45 7.19
N GLY A 103 2.93 -4.05 7.18
CA GLY A 103 2.40 -3.13 8.17
C GLY A 103 2.49 -3.72 9.58
N LEU A 104 1.98 -4.94 9.78
CA LEU A 104 2.04 -5.61 11.08
C LEU A 104 3.46 -5.75 11.63
N SER A 105 4.46 -5.95 10.77
CA SER A 105 5.87 -5.98 11.19
C SER A 105 6.34 -4.69 11.87
N ARG A 106 5.79 -3.52 11.47
CA ARG A 106 6.12 -2.21 12.04
C ARG A 106 5.51 -2.01 13.43
N VAL A 107 4.28 -2.48 13.61
CA VAL A 107 3.62 -2.50 14.94
C VAL A 107 4.36 -3.45 15.87
N TYR A 108 4.76 -4.63 15.37
CA TYR A 108 5.49 -5.62 16.16
C TYR A 108 6.84 -5.10 16.68
N LEU A 109 7.53 -4.30 15.85
CA LEU A 109 8.77 -3.63 16.25
C LEU A 109 8.55 -2.42 17.17
N GLY A 110 7.29 -2.01 17.40
CA GLY A 110 6.92 -0.85 18.23
C GLY A 110 7.26 0.49 17.59
N LYS A 111 7.39 0.56 16.26
CA LYS A 111 7.77 1.80 15.54
C LYS A 111 6.57 2.64 15.08
N HIS A 112 5.39 2.02 14.98
CA HIS A 112 4.15 2.67 14.54
C HIS A 112 2.98 2.09 15.32
N PHE A 113 1.94 2.91 15.51
CA PHE A 113 0.68 2.46 16.07
C PHE A 113 -0.16 1.73 15.02
N MET A 114 -1.13 0.91 15.45
CA MET A 114 -1.96 0.16 14.50
C MET A 114 -2.83 1.10 13.66
N THR A 115 -3.34 2.17 14.26
CA THR A 115 -4.13 3.19 13.57
C THR A 115 -3.35 3.92 12.48
N ASP A 116 -2.06 4.23 12.71
CA ASP A 116 -1.18 4.84 11.69
C ASP A 116 -1.10 3.98 10.42
N ILE A 117 -1.04 2.65 10.59
CA ILE A 117 -0.91 1.71 9.48
C ILE A 117 -2.22 1.57 8.71
N ILE A 118 -3.35 1.53 9.43
CA ILE A 118 -4.68 1.52 8.81
C ILE A 118 -4.88 2.81 7.99
N GLY A 119 -4.53 3.96 8.55
CA GLY A 119 -4.54 5.24 7.83
C GLY A 119 -3.62 5.21 6.61
N GLY A 120 -2.41 4.66 6.74
CA GLY A 120 -1.48 4.47 5.61
C GLY A 120 -2.04 3.60 4.48
N TYR A 121 -2.84 2.57 4.79
CA TYR A 121 -3.52 1.77 3.76
C TYR A 121 -4.60 2.54 3.03
N PHE A 122 -5.42 3.33 3.74
CA PHE A 122 -6.40 4.20 3.10
C PHE A 122 -5.72 5.27 2.23
N LEU A 123 -4.62 5.87 2.70
CA LEU A 123 -3.87 6.86 1.95
C LEU A 123 -3.26 6.28 0.67
N SER A 124 -2.63 5.10 0.76
CA SER A 124 -2.05 4.43 -0.42
C SER A 124 -3.12 3.99 -1.42
N GLY A 125 -4.27 3.50 -0.95
CA GLY A 125 -5.43 3.20 -1.78
C GLY A 125 -6.00 4.44 -2.48
N PHE A 126 -6.07 5.58 -1.78
CA PHE A 126 -6.49 6.86 -2.36
C PHE A 126 -5.55 7.28 -3.49
N ILE A 127 -4.24 7.32 -3.23
CA ILE A 127 -3.23 7.72 -4.23
C ILE A 127 -3.29 6.81 -5.46
N LEU A 128 -3.39 5.49 -5.27
CA LEU A 128 -3.46 4.54 -6.37
C LEU A 128 -4.72 4.76 -7.23
N CYS A 129 -5.89 4.86 -6.61
CA CYS A 129 -7.14 5.07 -7.34
C CYS A 129 -7.15 6.43 -8.07
N PHE A 130 -6.59 7.45 -7.44
CA PHE A 130 -6.47 8.79 -8.00
C PHE A 130 -5.55 8.81 -9.23
N LEU A 131 -4.37 8.18 -9.16
CA LEU A 131 -3.45 8.06 -10.29
C LEU A 131 -4.07 7.28 -11.45
N ILE A 132 -4.72 6.15 -11.18
CA ILE A 132 -5.45 5.37 -12.21
C ILE A 132 -6.51 6.26 -12.88
N TRP A 133 -7.26 7.03 -12.09
CA TRP A 133 -8.27 7.93 -12.63
C TRP A 133 -7.67 9.00 -13.54
N ILE A 134 -6.56 9.63 -13.15
CA ILE A 134 -5.85 10.63 -13.98
C ILE A 134 -5.37 9.99 -15.30
N ILE A 135 -4.66 8.86 -15.22
CA ILE A 135 -4.11 8.19 -16.41
C ILE A 135 -5.23 7.82 -17.39
N CYS A 136 -6.33 7.22 -16.91
CA CYS A 136 -7.48 6.90 -17.76
C CYS A 136 -8.15 8.15 -18.35
N SER A 137 -8.16 9.27 -17.62
CA SER A 137 -8.76 10.53 -18.12
C SER A 137 -7.91 11.14 -19.24
N ILE A 138 -6.58 11.13 -19.09
CA ILE A 138 -5.63 11.61 -20.11
C ILE A 138 -5.68 10.72 -21.36
N SER A 139 -5.64 9.39 -21.18
CA SER A 139 -5.70 8.45 -22.31
C SER A 139 -6.97 8.61 -23.13
N LYS A 140 -8.13 8.83 -22.48
CA LYS A 140 -9.39 9.06 -23.19
C LYS A 140 -9.39 10.37 -23.98
N TYR A 141 -8.74 11.40 -23.45
CA TYR A 141 -8.58 12.69 -24.14
C TYR A 141 -7.75 12.54 -25.43
N SER A 142 -6.60 11.85 -25.34
CA SER A 142 -5.71 11.63 -26.50
C SER A 142 -6.37 10.82 -27.64
N ILE A 143 -7.19 9.81 -27.32
CA ILE A 143 -7.91 9.03 -28.34
C ILE A 143 -8.98 9.88 -29.05
N ASN A 144 -9.60 10.84 -28.35
CA ASN A 144 -10.61 11.70 -28.94
C ASN A 144 -10.01 12.73 -29.90
N GLU A 145 -8.82 13.27 -29.63
CA GLU A 145 -8.13 14.18 -30.58
C GLU A 145 -7.70 13.48 -31.87
N GLN A 146 -7.35 12.19 -31.84
CA GLN A 146 -7.00 11.43 -33.05
C GLN A 146 -8.21 11.09 -33.95
N LYS A 147 -9.44 11.34 -33.49
CA LYS A 147 -10.69 11.06 -34.22
C LYS A 147 -11.33 12.31 -34.84
N ILE A 148 -10.76 13.49 -34.63
CA ILE A 148 -11.20 14.78 -35.21
C ILE A 148 -10.25 15.11 -36.35
#